data_AF-A0A2N9HHA2-F1
#
_entry.id   AF-A0A2N9HHA2-F1
#
_cell.length_a   1.000
_cell.length_b   1.000
_cell.length_c   1.000
_cell.angle_alpha   90.00
_cell.angle_beta   90.00
_cell.angle_gamma   90.00
#
_symmetry.space_group_name_H-M   'P 1'
#
loop_
_entity.id
_entity.type
_entity.pdbx_description
1 polymer ?
#
loop_
_entity_poly.entity_id
_entity_poly.type
_entity_poly.pdbx_seq_one_letter_code
_entity_poly.pdbx_strand_id
1 'polypeptide(L)'
;MRPLEPVELTLRCSGKRRVGTIATGLSGIVPENLVPAWYWTDQFVSEIVFHNRMLNHKCRVLELESTKAFYIPFYAGLAVGKYLWSNSTAKDRDLHYGMMLKWVQDQPYFKRSNG
;
A
#
# COMPACT_ATOMS: atom_id res chain seq x y z
N MET A 1 1.18 -21.61 0.14
CA MET A 1 1.07 -20.16 0.44
C MET A 1 0.30 -20.02 1.74
N ARG A 2 0.84 -19.30 2.73
CA ARG A 2 0.08 -18.97 3.95
C ARG A 2 -1.02 -17.96 3.60
N PRO A 3 -2.19 -18.00 4.23
CA PRO A 3 -3.24 -17.01 4.04
C PRO A 3 -2.70 -15.58 4.25
N LEU A 4 -3.14 -14.64 3.42
CA LEU A 4 -2.91 -13.22 3.65
C LEU A 4 -3.78 -12.81 4.84
N GLU A 5 -3.16 -12.68 6.01
CA GLU A 5 -3.82 -12.09 7.18
C GLU A 5 -3.95 -10.56 6.94
N PRO A 6 -5.17 -9.99 6.97
CA PRO A 6 -5.35 -8.56 6.83
C PRO A 6 -4.71 -7.79 7.99
N VAL A 7 -4.23 -6.58 7.72
CA VAL A 7 -3.65 -5.68 8.73
C VAL A 7 -4.61 -4.52 8.92
N GLU A 8 -5.07 -4.27 10.14
CA GLU A 8 -6.26 -3.45 10.42
C GLU A 8 -5.95 -2.12 11.08
N LEU A 9 -6.56 -1.01 10.63
CA LEU A 9 -6.29 0.33 11.18
C LEU A 9 -7.55 1.13 11.52
N THR A 10 -7.46 1.96 12.57
CA THR A 10 -8.37 3.09 12.81
C THR A 10 -7.79 4.43 12.34
N LEU A 11 -8.61 5.25 11.67
CA LEU A 11 -8.26 6.52 10.99
C LEU A 11 -7.89 7.72 11.91
N ARG A 12 -7.63 7.53 13.22
CA ARG A 12 -7.50 8.65 14.19
C ARG A 12 -6.09 8.91 14.71
N CYS A 13 -5.02 8.66 13.94
CA CYS A 13 -3.66 8.88 14.45
C CYS A 13 -2.70 9.42 13.38
N SER A 14 -1.94 10.46 13.74
CA SER A 14 -0.91 11.07 12.90
C SER A 14 0.47 10.44 13.19
N GLY A 15 1.05 9.73 12.21
CA GLY A 15 2.43 9.25 12.24
C GLY A 15 3.28 9.98 11.20
N LYS A 16 4.37 10.63 11.62
CA LYS A 16 5.30 11.37 10.74
C LYS A 16 6.69 10.72 10.67
N ARG A 17 6.80 9.47 10.19
CA ARG A 17 8.10 8.93 9.76
C ARG A 17 8.25 9.08 8.25
N ARG A 18 9.29 9.81 7.84
CA ARG A 18 9.66 10.00 6.42
C ARG A 18 10.71 8.95 6.04
N VAL A 19 10.72 8.53 4.78
CA VAL A 19 11.63 7.51 4.23
C VAL A 19 12.15 8.05 2.90
N GLY A 20 13.45 7.89 2.63
CA GLY A 20 14.12 8.41 1.44
C GLY A 20 15.10 9.54 1.77
N THR A 21 15.96 9.87 0.81
CA THR A 21 16.85 11.04 0.86
C THR A 21 16.12 12.27 0.33
N ILE A 22 16.45 13.47 0.84
CA ILE A 22 15.87 14.72 0.33
C ILE A 22 16.23 14.86 -1.16
N ALA A 23 15.25 15.23 -1.98
CA ALA A 23 15.41 15.40 -3.41
C ALA A 23 16.05 16.76 -3.74
N THR A 24 17.31 16.97 -3.32
CA THR A 24 18.06 18.23 -3.51
C THR A 24 18.20 18.63 -4.98
N GLY A 25 18.15 17.67 -5.91
CA GLY A 25 18.12 17.93 -7.35
C GLY A 25 16.86 18.66 -7.86
N LEU A 26 15.86 18.91 -7.00
CA LEU A 26 14.70 19.73 -7.32
C LEU A 26 14.88 21.22 -7.01
N SER A 27 16.03 21.64 -6.45
CA SER A 27 16.33 23.07 -6.27
C SER A 27 16.29 23.79 -7.63
N GLY A 28 15.67 24.96 -7.66
CA GLY A 28 15.38 25.68 -8.91
C GLY A 28 14.24 25.11 -9.78
N ILE A 29 13.67 23.94 -9.46
CA ILE A 29 12.50 23.35 -10.15
C ILE A 29 11.23 23.58 -9.33
N VAL A 30 11.30 23.32 -8.02
CA VAL A 30 10.21 23.60 -7.06
C VAL A 30 10.59 24.80 -6.18
N PRO A 31 9.62 25.52 -5.58
CA PRO A 31 9.91 26.57 -4.61
C PRO A 31 10.91 26.10 -3.54
N GLU A 32 11.92 26.91 -3.25
CA GLU A 32 13.04 26.53 -2.36
C GLU A 32 12.57 26.07 -0.97
N ASN A 33 11.51 26.69 -0.45
CA ASN A 33 10.90 26.31 0.82
C ASN A 33 10.24 24.91 0.82
N LEU A 34 10.00 24.34 -0.37
CA LEU A 34 9.41 23.01 -0.53
C LEU A 34 10.46 21.92 -0.72
N VAL A 35 11.69 22.22 -1.14
CA VAL A 35 12.76 21.20 -1.35
C VAL A 35 12.93 20.26 -0.14
N PRO A 36 12.92 20.74 1.13
CA PRO A 36 13.02 19.85 2.31
C PRO A 36 11.79 18.94 2.55
N ALA A 37 10.71 19.13 1.81
CA ALA A 37 9.52 18.29 1.83
C ALA A 37 9.51 17.19 0.76
N TRP A 38 10.40 17.26 -0.24
CA TRP A 38 10.50 16.28 -1.33
C TRP A 38 11.59 15.24 -1.06
N TYR A 39 11.29 13.98 -1.38
CA TYR A 39 12.19 12.85 -1.16
C TYR A 39 12.27 11.97 -2.40
N TRP A 40 13.47 11.48 -2.71
CA TRP A 40 13.64 10.42 -3.70
C TRP A 40 12.96 9.15 -3.19
N THR A 41 11.96 8.70 -3.94
CA THR A 41 11.13 7.55 -3.59
C THR A 41 11.03 6.64 -4.79
N ASP A 42 11.28 5.35 -4.59
CA ASP A 42 11.01 4.32 -5.60
C ASP A 42 9.51 3.96 -5.55
N GLN A 43 8.82 4.12 -6.69
CA GLN A 43 7.38 3.91 -6.78
C GLN A 43 6.96 2.46 -6.47
N PHE A 44 7.82 1.47 -6.74
CA PHE A 44 7.54 0.05 -6.51
C PHE A 44 7.85 -0.36 -5.06
N VAL A 45 8.80 0.29 -4.40
CA VAL A 45 9.14 0.04 -2.99
C VAL A 45 8.17 0.75 -2.02
N SER A 46 7.40 1.73 -2.50
CA SER A 46 6.46 2.50 -1.69
C SER A 46 5.42 1.63 -0.97
N GLU A 47 4.98 0.53 -1.59
CA GLU A 47 4.03 -0.42 -1.00
C GLU A 47 4.63 -1.17 0.21
N ILE A 48 5.91 -1.53 0.16
CA ILE A 48 6.64 -2.17 1.27
C ILE A 48 6.82 -1.19 2.43
N VAL A 49 7.17 0.06 2.12
CA VAL A 49 7.28 1.13 3.12
C VAL A 49 5.93 1.36 3.80
N PHE A 50 4.85 1.44 3.01
CA PHE A 50 3.50 1.61 3.54
C PHE A 50 3.11 0.40 4.40
N HIS A 51 3.31 -0.82 3.92
CA HIS A 51 3.05 -2.04 4.68
C HIS A 51 3.71 -2.03 6.06
N ASN A 52 5.01 -1.73 6.12
CA ASN A 52 5.74 -1.66 7.39
C ASN A 52 5.19 -0.55 8.30
N ARG A 53 4.76 0.59 7.74
CA ARG A 53 4.11 1.66 8.53
C ARG A 53 2.77 1.22 9.09
N MET A 54 1.96 0.50 8.32
CA MET A 54 0.66 -0.02 8.76
C MET A 54 0.84 -1.06 9.87
N LEU A 55 1.81 -1.97 9.73
CA LEU A 55 2.14 -2.97 10.75
C LEU A 55 2.55 -2.36 12.09
N ASN A 56 3.29 -1.25 12.05
CA ASN A 56 3.80 -0.54 13.24
C ASN A 56 2.96 0.68 13.61
N HIS A 57 1.79 0.86 13.00
CA HIS A 57 0.97 2.03 13.26
C HIS A 57 0.41 1.96 14.68
N LYS A 58 0.47 3.06 15.43
CA LYS A 58 -0.01 3.11 16.82
C LYS A 58 -1.48 2.73 16.99
N CYS A 59 -2.24 2.86 15.91
CA CYS A 59 -3.69 2.66 15.91
C CYS A 59 -4.07 1.44 15.05
N ARG A 60 -3.11 0.52 14.90
CA ARG A 60 -3.38 -0.83 14.48
C ARG A 60 -4.11 -1.54 15.60
N VAL A 61 -5.25 -2.13 15.28
CA VAL A 61 -6.07 -2.91 16.21
C VAL A 61 -5.99 -4.37 15.77
N LEU A 62 -5.99 -5.29 16.73
CA LEU A 62 -5.98 -6.74 16.45
C LEU A 62 -7.38 -7.35 16.57
N GLU A 63 -8.32 -6.61 17.15
CA GLU A 63 -9.71 -7.01 17.34
C GLU A 63 -10.59 -6.53 16.19
N LEU A 64 -10.89 -7.47 15.28
CA LEU A 64 -11.63 -7.27 14.03
C LEU A 64 -12.98 -6.57 14.19
N GLU A 65 -13.73 -6.89 15.25
CA GLU A 65 -15.08 -6.36 15.47
C GLU A 65 -15.12 -4.87 15.81
N SER A 66 -13.99 -4.31 16.24
CA SER A 66 -13.88 -2.89 16.61
C SER A 66 -13.31 -2.00 15.50
N THR A 67 -12.88 -2.62 14.39
CA THR A 67 -12.17 -1.95 13.30
C THR A 67 -13.14 -1.24 12.34
N LYS A 68 -12.74 -0.03 11.89
CA LYS A 68 -13.53 0.79 10.93
C LYS A 68 -12.98 0.75 9.50
N ALA A 69 -11.76 0.25 9.31
CA ALA A 69 -11.12 0.15 8.01
C ALA A 69 -10.06 -0.95 8.01
N PHE A 70 -9.94 -1.66 6.89
CA PHE A 70 -8.99 -2.74 6.71
C PHE A 70 -7.91 -2.31 5.72
N TYR A 71 -6.67 -2.70 5.99
CA TYR A 71 -5.58 -2.55 5.04
C TYR A 71 -5.18 -3.92 4.49
N ILE A 72 -5.20 -4.03 3.17
CA ILE A 72 -4.83 -5.24 2.45
C ILE A 72 -3.41 -5.06 1.93
N PRO A 73 -2.44 -5.88 2.36
CA PRO A 73 -1.06 -5.77 1.94
C PRO A 73 -0.83 -6.40 0.56
N PHE A 74 -1.57 -5.95 -0.44
CA PHE A 74 -1.41 -6.41 -1.82
C PHE A 74 -0.34 -5.56 -2.53
N TYR A 75 0.78 -6.20 -2.87
CA TYR A 75 1.91 -5.54 -3.53
C TYR A 75 1.69 -5.44 -5.05
N ALA A 76 0.80 -4.53 -5.48
CA ALA A 76 0.38 -4.39 -6.87
C ALA A 76 1.56 -4.08 -7.81
N GLY A 77 2.47 -3.21 -7.42
CA GLY A 77 3.67 -2.86 -8.17
C GLY A 77 4.59 -4.06 -8.43
N LEU A 78 4.77 -4.91 -7.42
CA LEU A 78 5.56 -6.14 -7.56
C LEU A 78 4.83 -7.21 -8.38
N ALA A 79 3.50 -7.31 -8.23
CA ALA A 79 2.67 -8.23 -9.00
C ALA A 79 2.67 -7.89 -10.50
N VAL A 80 2.52 -6.60 -10.84
CA VAL A 80 2.55 -6.13 -12.23
C VAL A 80 3.95 -6.15 -12.81
N GLY A 81 4.98 -5.90 -11.99
CA GLY A 81 6.38 -5.76 -12.42
C GLY A 81 6.91 -6.96 -13.20
N LYS A 82 6.42 -8.17 -12.92
CA LYS A 82 6.78 -9.41 -13.66
C LYS A 82 6.34 -9.41 -15.12
N TYR A 83 5.38 -8.58 -15.47
CA TYR A 83 4.76 -8.48 -16.79
C TYR A 83 5.10 -7.17 -17.50
N LEU A 84 5.81 -6.26 -16.81
CA LEU A 84 6.32 -5.05 -17.44
C LEU A 84 7.51 -5.42 -18.33
N TRP A 85 7.54 -4.85 -19.54
CA TRP A 85 8.63 -5.01 -20.52
C TRP A 85 8.84 -6.44 -21.04
N SER A 86 7.90 -7.35 -20.78
CA SER A 86 7.81 -8.68 -21.39
C SER A 86 6.67 -8.75 -22.41
N ASN A 87 6.68 -9.75 -23.29
CA ASN A 87 5.56 -10.04 -24.17
C ASN A 87 4.44 -10.74 -23.38
N SER A 88 3.63 -9.97 -22.67
CA SER A 88 2.56 -10.45 -21.79
C SER A 88 1.23 -9.81 -22.15
N THR A 89 0.13 -10.55 -21.98
CA THR A 89 -1.21 -10.03 -22.25
C THR A 89 -1.72 -9.21 -21.08
N ALA A 90 -2.75 -8.38 -21.31
CA ALA A 90 -3.46 -7.70 -20.23
C ALA A 90 -4.03 -8.69 -19.21
N LYS A 91 -4.46 -9.88 -19.65
CA LYS A 91 -4.96 -10.93 -18.77
C LYS A 91 -3.87 -11.46 -17.83
N ASP A 92 -2.65 -11.64 -18.32
CA ASP A 92 -1.52 -12.09 -17.50
C ASP A 92 -1.17 -11.05 -16.44
N ARG A 93 -1.13 -9.78 -16.86
CA ARG A 93 -0.88 -8.62 -16.00
C ARG A 93 -1.93 -8.51 -14.88
N ASP A 94 -3.21 -8.71 -15.21
CA ASP A 94 -4.33 -8.47 -14.29
C ASP A 94 -4.71 -9.72 -13.45
N LEU A 95 -4.04 -10.86 -13.68
CA LEU A 95 -4.32 -12.13 -13.02
C LEU A 95 -4.35 -12.03 -11.49
N HIS A 96 -3.27 -11.49 -10.90
CA HIS A 96 -3.16 -11.37 -9.44
C HIS A 96 -4.16 -10.38 -8.85
N TYR A 97 -4.52 -9.34 -9.62
CA TYR A 97 -5.53 -8.38 -9.22
C TYR A 97 -6.92 -9.02 -9.16
N GLY A 98 -7.29 -9.80 -10.20
CA GLY A 98 -8.54 -10.55 -10.21
C GLY A 98 -8.64 -11.56 -9.06
N MET A 99 -7.54 -12.25 -8.74
CA MET A 99 -7.48 -13.15 -7.58
C MET A 99 -7.68 -12.40 -6.26
N MET A 100 -7.02 -11.25 -6.09
CA MET A 100 -7.16 -10.42 -4.90
C MET A 100 -8.59 -9.90 -4.74
N LEU A 101 -9.21 -9.38 -5.80
CA LEU A 101 -10.61 -8.91 -5.75
C LEU A 101 -11.57 -10.02 -5.37
N LYS A 102 -11.42 -11.22 -5.95
CA LYS A 102 -12.24 -12.38 -5.60
C LYS A 102 -12.07 -12.73 -4.11
N TRP A 103 -10.83 -12.72 -3.61
CA TRP A 103 -10.56 -12.97 -2.19
C TRP A 103 -11.19 -11.90 -1.27
N VAL A 104 -11.13 -10.61 -1.64
CA VAL A 104 -11.74 -9.51 -0.88
C VAL A 104 -13.25 -9.69 -0.79
N GLN A 105 -13.89 -10.01 -1.91
CA GLN A 105 -15.33 -10.25 -1.99
C GLN A 105 -15.78 -11.39 -1.06
N ASP A 106 -14.90 -12.34 -0.75
CA ASP A 106 -15.19 -13.45 0.14
C ASP A 106 -14.99 -13.13 1.64
N GLN A 107 -14.40 -11.99 1.99
CA GLN A 107 -14.13 -11.64 3.39
C GLN A 107 -15.43 -11.29 4.15
N PRO A 108 -15.66 -11.87 5.35
CA PRO A 108 -16.86 -11.60 6.15
C PRO A 108 -17.07 -10.11 6.43
N TYR A 109 -15.99 -9.39 6.74
CA TYR A 109 -16.03 -7.96 7.07
C TYR A 109 -16.38 -7.08 5.87
N PHE A 110 -15.91 -7.44 4.67
CA PHE A 110 -16.27 -6.75 3.43
C PHE A 110 -17.72 -7.02 3.02
N LYS A 111 -18.21 -8.25 3.22
CA LYS A 111 -19.63 -8.58 3.01
C LYS A 111 -20.53 -7.80 3.95
N ARG A 112 -20.13 -7.64 5.23
CA ARG A 112 -20.86 -6.86 6.23
C ARG A 112 -20.96 -5.37 5.88
N SER A 113 -19.97 -4.81 5.19
CA SER A 113 -19.99 -3.40 4.74
C SER A 113 -20.77 -3.16 3.44
N ASN A 114 -21.34 -4.20 2.81
CA ASN A 114 -21.93 -4.16 1.46
C ASN A 114 -20.94 -3.70 0.38
N GLY A 115 -19.65 -4.01 0.55
CA GLY A 115 -18.57 -3.47 -0.28
C GLY A 115 -18.00 -2.20 0.31
#